data_AF-A0A6H9YUL2-F1
#
_entry.id   AF-A0A6H9YUL2-F1
#
_cell.length_a   1.000
_cell.length_b   1.000
_cell.length_c   1.000
_cell.angle_alpha   90.00
_cell.angle_beta   90.00
_cell.angle_gamma   90.00
#
_symmetry.space_group_name_H-M   'P 1'
#
loop_
_entity.id
_entity.type
_entity.pdbx_description
1 polymer ?
#
loop_
_entity_poly.entity_id
_entity_poly.type
_entity_poly.pdbx_seq_one_letter_code
_entity_poly.pdbx_strand_id
1 'polypeptide(L)'
;MAFVLLVLILVGVWLFCLFDVLGTDETDVRHLPKFGWFLVVLLGSLLGAGAWLLWGRPRRAPEEAVWPPPGASGAPKGPDDDPAFLEDLERRLRDDE
;
A
#
# COMPACT_ATOMS: atom_id res chain seq x y z
N MET A 1 -17.17 -29.15 -16.28
CA MET A 1 -16.47 -28.65 -15.07
C MET A 1 -15.53 -27.49 -15.36
N ALA A 2 -14.60 -27.61 -16.33
CA ALA A 2 -13.68 -26.51 -16.69
C ALA A 2 -14.37 -25.17 -17.02
N PHE A 3 -15.52 -25.21 -17.70
CA PHE A 3 -16.28 -24.01 -18.05
C PHE A 3 -16.80 -23.25 -16.82
N VAL A 4 -17.21 -23.98 -15.77
CA VAL A 4 -17.68 -23.40 -14.51
C VAL A 4 -16.53 -22.69 -13.80
N LEU A 5 -15.35 -23.30 -13.78
CA LEU A 5 -14.14 -22.69 -13.22
C LEU A 5 -13.76 -21.41 -13.97
N LEU A 6 -13.82 -21.44 -15.31
CA LEU A 6 -13.52 -20.27 -16.13
C LEU A 6 -14.50 -19.12 -15.84
N VAL A 7 -15.80 -19.39 -15.79
CA VAL A 7 -16.81 -18.37 -15.44
C VAL A 7 -16.57 -17.81 -14.04
N LEU A 8 -16.27 -18.65 -13.05
CA LEU A 8 -15.95 -18.21 -11.70
C LEU A 8 -14.74 -17.27 -11.66
N ILE A 9 -13.68 -17.58 -12.43
CA ILE A 9 -12.50 -16.73 -12.52
C ILE A 9 -12.85 -15.37 -13.16
N LEU A 10 -13.58 -15.37 -14.28
CA LEU A 10 -13.96 -14.10 -14.94
C LEU A 10 -14.83 -13.24 -14.03
N VAL A 11 -15.82 -13.84 -13.35
CA VAL A 11 -16.67 -13.13 -12.39
C VAL A 11 -15.84 -12.64 -11.20
N GLY A 12 -14.92 -13.45 -10.68
CA GLY A 12 -14.02 -13.07 -9.59
C GLY A 12 -13.12 -11.89 -9.95
N VAL A 13 -12.53 -11.89 -11.15
CA VAL A 13 -11.71 -10.77 -11.67
C VAL A 13 -12.56 -9.52 -11.84
N TRP A 14 -13.79 -9.67 -12.34
CA TRP A 14 -14.70 -8.54 -12.51
C TRP A 14 -15.10 -7.92 -11.17
N LEU A 15 -15.50 -8.74 -10.20
CA LEU A 15 -15.81 -8.29 -8.84
C LEU A 15 -14.59 -7.65 -8.16
N PHE A 16 -13.41 -8.25 -8.31
CA PHE A 16 -12.16 -7.68 -7.81
C PHE A 16 -11.96 -6.26 -8.35
N CYS A 17 -12.12 -6.04 -9.65
CA CYS A 17 -11.99 -4.70 -10.24
C CYS A 17 -13.04 -3.73 -9.70
N LEU A 18 -14.27 -4.20 -9.47
CA LEU A 18 -15.34 -3.39 -8.89
C LEU A 18 -14.98 -2.92 -7.47
N PHE A 19 -14.45 -3.83 -6.63
CA PHE A 19 -13.97 -3.49 -5.30
C PHE A 19 -12.71 -2.61 -5.31
N ASP A 20 -11.81 -2.81 -6.28
CA ASP A 20 -10.60 -2.00 -6.43
C ASP A 20 -10.93 -0.52 -6.77
N VAL A 21 -11.95 -0.28 -7.61
CA VAL A 21 -12.49 1.07 -7.85
C VAL A 21 -13.04 1.67 -6.56
N LEU A 22 -13.79 0.90 -5.78
CA LEU A 22 -14.41 1.37 -4.53
C LEU A 22 -13.37 1.66 -3.43
N GLY A 23 -12.29 0.88 -3.37
CA GLY A 23 -11.20 1.04 -2.41
C GLY A 23 -10.17 2.10 -2.79
N THR A 24 -10.19 2.59 -4.03
CA THR A 24 -9.30 3.66 -4.48
C THR A 24 -9.80 5.03 -3.98
N ASP A 25 -8.90 5.84 -3.45
CA ASP A 25 -9.18 7.22 -3.02
C ASP A 25 -9.50 8.12 -4.22
N GLU A 26 -10.47 9.02 -4.04
CA GLU A 26 -11.01 9.84 -5.14
C GLU A 26 -9.97 10.80 -5.74
N THR A 27 -8.97 11.22 -4.96
CA THR A 27 -7.83 12.03 -5.40
C THR A 27 -6.83 11.29 -6.28
N ASP A 28 -6.82 9.97 -6.19
CA ASP A 28 -5.86 9.10 -6.88
C ASP A 28 -6.42 8.54 -8.21
N VAL A 29 -7.73 8.71 -8.45
CA VAL A 29 -8.42 8.26 -9.66
C VAL A 29 -8.13 9.21 -10.83
N ARG A 30 -7.76 8.67 -11.99
CA ARG A 30 -7.40 9.46 -13.18
C ARG A 30 -8.51 9.47 -14.22
N HIS A 31 -8.52 10.50 -15.08
CA HIS A 31 -9.39 10.68 -16.26
C HIS A 31 -10.90 10.85 -16.01
N LEU A 32 -11.48 10.10 -15.07
CA LEU A 32 -12.89 10.18 -14.70
C LEU A 32 -13.03 10.22 -13.17
N PRO A 33 -14.09 10.85 -12.64
CA PRO A 33 -14.43 10.76 -11.23
C PRO A 33 -14.66 9.29 -10.85
N LYS A 34 -14.47 8.95 -9.56
CA LYS A 34 -14.62 7.58 -9.03
C LYS A 34 -15.92 6.92 -9.49
N PHE A 35 -17.02 7.68 -9.46
CA PHE A 35 -18.33 7.20 -9.88
C PHE A 35 -18.39 6.87 -11.39
N GLY A 36 -17.69 7.63 -12.24
CA GLY A 36 -17.60 7.36 -13.67
C GLY A 36 -16.89 6.05 -13.96
N TRP A 37 -15.75 5.79 -13.30
CA TRP A 37 -15.05 4.50 -13.43
C TRP A 37 -15.85 3.32 -12.89
N PHE A 38 -16.56 3.51 -11.79
CA PHE A 38 -17.47 2.49 -11.25
C PHE A 38 -18.54 2.12 -12.28
N LEU A 39 -19.17 3.10 -12.95
CA LEU A 39 -20.13 2.84 -14.02
C LEU A 39 -19.48 2.11 -15.20
N VAL A 40 -18.27 2.50 -15.61
CA VAL A 40 -17.55 1.85 -16.72
C VAL A 40 -17.29 0.37 -16.41
N VAL A 41 -16.82 0.04 -15.20
CA VAL A 41 -16.59 -1.36 -14.79
C VAL A 41 -17.92 -2.12 -14.66
N LEU A 42 -18.95 -1.49 -14.11
CA LEU A 42 -20.26 -2.11 -13.88
C LEU A 42 -20.98 -2.42 -15.20
N LEU A 43 -21.06 -1.44 -16.11
CA LEU A 43 -21.78 -1.56 -17.40
C LEU A 43 -20.93 -2.26 -18.46
N GLY A 44 -19.62 -2.02 -18.48
CA GLY A 44 -18.69 -2.58 -19.47
C GLY A 44 -18.18 -3.98 -19.12
N SER A 45 -18.54 -4.52 -17.94
CA SER A 45 -18.09 -5.81 -17.43
C SER A 45 -16.56 -6.01 -17.58
N LEU A 46 -16.13 -7.01 -18.33
CA LEU A 46 -14.72 -7.32 -18.58
C LEU A 46 -13.96 -6.22 -19.34
N LEU A 47 -14.61 -5.55 -20.30
CA LEU A 47 -13.99 -4.44 -21.03
C LEU A 47 -13.79 -3.24 -20.10
N GLY A 48 -14.77 -3.00 -19.23
CA GLY A 48 -14.68 -1.97 -18.20
C GLY A 48 -13.58 -2.26 -17.19
N ALA A 49 -13.48 -3.51 -16.72
CA ALA A 49 -12.40 -3.98 -15.85
C ALA A 49 -11.02 -3.80 -16.50
N GLY A 50 -10.88 -4.14 -17.79
CA GLY A 50 -9.65 -3.92 -18.54
C GLY A 50 -9.28 -2.44 -18.64
N ALA A 51 -10.25 -1.57 -18.94
CA ALA A 51 -10.03 -0.13 -19.00
C ALA A 51 -9.62 0.45 -17.64
N TRP A 52 -10.22 -0.03 -16.54
CA TRP A 52 -9.86 0.37 -15.18
C TRP A 52 -8.41 0.01 -14.85
N LEU A 53 -7.99 -1.22 -15.16
CA LEU A 53 -6.63 -1.68 -14.88
C LEU A 53 -5.57 -0.92 -15.67
N LEU A 54 -5.90 -0.48 -16.89
CA LEU A 54 -4.96 0.22 -17.77
C LEU A 54 -4.89 1.73 -17.51
N TRP A 55 -6.03 2.39 -17.26
CA TRP A 55 -6.14 3.85 -17.21
C TRP A 55 -6.70 4.40 -15.90
N GLY A 56 -7.50 3.61 -15.17
CA GLY A 56 -8.16 4.07 -13.95
C GLY A 56 -7.31 3.92 -12.69
N ARG A 57 -6.46 2.90 -12.64
CA ARG A 57 -5.65 2.58 -11.45
C ARG A 57 -4.69 3.73 -11.08
N PRO A 58 -4.59 4.09 -9.79
CA PRO A 58 -3.54 4.96 -9.31
C PRO A 58 -2.20 4.31 -9.62
N ARG A 59 -1.31 5.06 -10.30
CA ARG A 59 0.11 4.77 -10.14
C ARG A 59 0.48 5.24 -8.75
N ARG A 60 0.26 4.39 -7.75
CA ARG A 60 1.15 4.40 -6.59
C ARG A 60 2.52 4.25 -7.21
N ALA A 61 3.33 5.31 -7.16
CA ALA A 61 4.75 5.14 -7.37
C ALA A 61 5.13 3.92 -6.53
N PRO A 62 5.97 2.99 -7.01
CA PRO A 62 6.52 1.99 -6.12
C PRO A 62 6.94 2.79 -4.91
N GLU A 63 6.32 2.52 -3.77
CA GLU A 63 6.86 2.94 -2.51
C GLU A 63 8.15 2.12 -2.51
N GLU A 64 9.20 2.68 -3.12
CA GLU A 64 10.55 2.26 -2.86
C GLU A 64 10.52 2.19 -1.35
N ALA A 65 10.62 0.99 -0.81
CA ALA A 65 10.95 0.82 0.58
C ALA A 65 12.30 1.53 0.71
N VAL A 66 12.27 2.85 0.88
CA VAL A 66 13.40 3.68 1.21
C VAL A 66 13.64 3.27 2.64
N TRP A 67 14.30 2.12 2.78
CA TRP A 67 14.96 1.79 4.01
C TRP A 67 15.87 2.99 4.26
N PRO A 68 15.64 3.76 5.34
CA PRO A 68 16.50 4.89 5.63
C PRO A 68 17.93 4.35 5.64
N PRO A 69 18.90 5.02 4.98
CA PRO A 69 20.28 4.60 5.07
C PRO A 69 20.65 4.46 6.55
N PRO A 70 21.43 3.43 6.95
CA PRO A 70 21.87 3.27 8.33
C PRO A 70 22.52 4.58 8.79
N GLY A 71 21.96 5.24 9.80
CA GLY A 71 22.44 6.53 10.29
C GLY A 71 21.66 7.77 9.85
N ALA A 72 20.49 7.64 9.21
CA ALA A 72 19.57 8.77 9.06
C ALA A 72 19.28 9.38 10.44
N SER A 73 19.60 10.66 10.61
CA SER A 73 19.73 11.42 11.87
C SER A 73 18.44 11.64 12.67
N GLY A 74 17.45 10.77 12.51
CA GLY A 74 16.18 10.76 13.24
C GLY A 74 15.64 9.36 13.55
N ALA A 75 16.43 8.31 13.29
CA ALA A 75 16.10 6.98 13.81
C ALA A 75 16.16 7.02 15.35
N PRO A 76 15.17 6.46 16.07
CA PRO A 76 15.26 6.31 17.51
C PRO A 76 16.55 5.55 17.82
N LYS A 77 17.48 6.19 18.53
CA LYS A 77 18.66 5.49 19.03
C LYS A 77 18.19 4.54 20.13
N GLY A 78 18.62 3.29 20.03
CA GLY A 78 18.42 2.35 21.13
C GLY A 78 19.15 2.84 22.38
N PRO A 79 18.72 2.42 23.58
CA PRO A 79 19.44 2.72 24.82
C PRO A 79 20.94 2.34 24.76
N ASP A 80 21.26 1.26 24.04
CA ASP A 80 22.63 0.77 23.86
C ASP A 80 23.50 1.67 22.92
N ASP A 81 22.87 2.51 22.08
CA ASP A 81 23.52 3.41 21.12
C ASP A 81 23.55 4.88 21.57
N ASP A 82 23.02 5.19 22.77
CA ASP A 82 22.96 6.55 23.34
C ASP A 82 24.09 6.76 24.39
N PRO A 83 25.09 7.62 24.10
CA PRO A 83 26.20 7.84 25.05
C PRO A 83 25.72 8.39 26.40
N ALA A 84 24.67 9.20 26.44
CA ALA A 84 24.16 9.76 27.69
C ALA A 84 23.52 8.68 28.58
N PHE A 85 22.89 7.68 27.98
CA PHE A 85 22.30 6.54 28.69
C PHE A 85 23.40 5.64 29.29
N LEU A 86 24.45 5.37 28.50
CA LEU A 86 25.59 4.56 28.95
C LEU A 86 26.36 5.23 30.11
N GLU A 87 26.54 6.55 30.06
CA GLU A 87 27.17 7.32 31.15
C GLU A 87 26.34 7.26 32.45
N ASP A 88 25.01 7.32 32.37
CA ASP A 88 24.14 7.19 33.55
C ASP A 88 24.20 5.77 34.13
N LEU A 89 24.24 4.74 33.26
CA LEU A 89 24.40 3.35 33.68
C LEU A 89 25.74 3.13 34.39
N GLU A 90 26.83 3.64 33.82
CA GLU A 90 28.17 3.55 34.44
C GLU A 90 28.22 4.25 35.80
N ARG A 91 27.59 5.43 35.93
CA ARG A 91 27.50 6.14 37.21
C ARG A 91 26.79 5.30 38.28
N ARG A 92 25.64 4.71 37.94
CA ARG A 92 24.87 3.88 38.89
C ARG A 92 25.63 2.64 39.32
N LEU A 93 26.26 1.93 38.38
CA LEU A 93 27.09 0.76 38.67
C LEU A 93 28.25 1.09 39.63
N ARG A 94 28.83 2.29 39.49
CA ARG A 94 29.92 2.73 40.36
C ARG A 94 29.46 3.15 41.76
N ASP A 95 28.26 3.71 41.88
CA ASP A 95 27.71 4.16 43.16
C ASP A 95 27.15 2.98 44.00
N ASP A 96 26.83 1.84 43.35
CA ASP A 96 26.34 0.61 43.99
C ASP A 96 27.48 -0.28 44.57
N GLU A 97 28.75 0.04 44.31
CA GLU A 97 29.96 -0.67 44.80
C GLU A 97 30.65 0.06 45.97
#